data_AF-A0A963PZE7-F1
#
_entry.id   AF-A0A963PZE7-F1
#
_cell.length_a   1.000
_cell.length_b   1.000
_cell.length_c   1.000
_cell.angle_alpha   90.00
_cell.angle_beta   90.00
_cell.angle_gamma   90.00
#
_symmetry.space_group_name_H-M   'P 1'
#
loop_
_entity.id
_entity.type
_entity.pdbx_description
1 polymer ?
#
loop_
_entity_poly.entity_id
_entity_poly.type
_entity_poly.pdbx_seq_one_letter_code
_entity_poly.pdbx_strand_id
1 'polypeptide(L)' 'MKLPRDWLKELELLAWRYAELGFGPDLAGMTPIELAALYGYLKRLSGGTP' A
#
# COMPACT_ATOMS: atom_id res chain seq x y z
N MET A 1 0.65 -13.17 -7.44
CA MET A 1 1.71 -12.23 -7.03
C MET A 1 2.07 -12.56 -5.59
N LYS A 2 3.34 -12.83 -5.26
CA LYS A 2 3.75 -13.21 -3.91
C LYS A 2 4.21 -11.94 -3.19
N LEU A 3 3.48 -11.51 -2.17
CA LEU A 3 3.83 -10.31 -1.40
C LEU A 3 5.05 -10.58 -0.50
N PRO A 4 5.94 -9.59 -0.31
CA PRO A 4 7.04 -9.69 0.65
C PRO A 4 6.54 -9.96 2.07
N ARG A 5 7.37 -10.54 2.95
CA ARG A 5 6.98 -10.87 4.33
C ARG A 5 6.49 -9.65 5.13
N ASP A 6 7.10 -8.48 4.90
CA ASP A 6 6.83 -7.23 5.63
C ASP A 6 6.03 -6.21 4.80
N TRP A 7 5.31 -6.65 3.76
CA TRP A 7 4.61 -5.76 2.83
C TRP A 7 3.58 -4.83 3.50
N LEU A 8 2.96 -5.26 4.60
CA LEU A 8 2.00 -4.41 5.36
C LEU A 8 2.67 -3.22 6.04
N LYS A 9 3.88 -3.38 6.58
CA LYS A 9 4.64 -2.28 7.18
C LYS A 9 5.10 -1.30 6.10
N GLU A 10 5.53 -1.83 4.96
CA GLU A 10 5.90 -1.01 3.83
C GLU A 10 4.68 -0.27 3.24
N LEU A 11 3.51 -0.92 3.20
CA LEU A 11 2.25 -0.29 2.84
C LEU A 11 1.91 0.87 3.78
N GLU A 12 2.08 0.72 5.10
CA GLU A 12 1.87 1.81 6.06
C GLU A 12 2.78 3.02 5.78
N LEU A 13 4.07 2.77 5.54
CA LEU A 13 5.03 3.83 5.18
C LEU A 13 4.68 4.51 3.86
N LEU A 14 4.28 3.73 2.85
CA LEU A 14 3.88 4.25 1.55
C LEU A 14 2.56 5.04 1.66
N ALA A 15 1.58 4.55 2.41
CA ALA A 15 0.31 5.24 2.61
C ALA A 15 0.50 6.55 3.36
N TRP A 16 1.43 6.61 4.33
CA TRP A 16 1.83 7.86 4.97
C TRP A 16 2.51 8.82 3.99
N ARG A 17 3.42 8.31 3.16
CA ARG A 17 4.14 9.10 2.15
C ARG A 17 3.21 9.72 1.10
N TYR A 18 2.12 9.03 0.76
CA TYR A 18 1.13 9.43 -0.22
C TYR A 18 -0.22 9.79 0.43
N ALA A 19 -0.21 10.28 1.66
CA ALA A 19 -1.43 10.57 2.43
C ALA A 19 -2.31 11.63 1.74
N GLU A 20 -1.71 12.50 0.93
CA GLU A 20 -2.38 13.51 0.12
C GLU A 20 -3.35 12.93 -0.92
N LEU A 21 -3.22 11.63 -1.24
CA LEU A 21 -4.13 10.93 -2.16
C LEU A 21 -5.43 10.48 -1.47
N GLY A 22 -5.56 10.63 -0.15
CA GLY A 22 -6.83 10.48 0.58
C GLY A 22 -7.16 9.08 1.10
N PHE A 23 -6.21 8.13 1.13
CA PHE A 23 -6.46 6.75 1.56
C PHE A 23 -6.40 6.52 3.08
N GLY A 24 -5.86 7.48 3.84
CA GLY A 24 -5.45 7.31 5.25
C GLY A 24 -6.49 6.76 6.23
N PRO A 25 -7.75 7.25 6.27
CA PRO A 25 -8.74 6.74 7.21
C PRO A 25 -9.37 5.39 6.81
N ASP A 26 -9.15 4.91 5.58
CA ASP A 26 -9.90 3.77 5.02
C ASP A 26 -9.12 2.44 4.99
N LEU A 27 -7.82 2.43 5.35
CA LEU A 27 -6.99 1.22 5.28
C LEU A 27 -7.52 0.09 6.16
N ALA A 28 -8.09 0.40 7.33
CA ALA A 28 -8.65 -0.60 8.23
C ALA A 28 -9.96 -1.21 7.71
N GLY A 29 -10.66 -0.52 6.80
CA GLY A 29 -11.88 -1.00 6.15
C GLY A 29 -11.60 -1.85 4.90
N MET A 30 -10.38 -1.81 4.36
CA MET A 30 -10.00 -2.53 3.16
C MET A 30 -9.84 -4.02 3.40
N THR A 31 -10.32 -4.80 2.43
CA THR A 31 -10.05 -6.24 2.35
C THR A 31 -8.58 -6.52 2.07
N PRO A 32 -8.08 -7.74 2.34
CA PRO A 32 -6.70 -8.10 2.03
C PRO A 32 -6.31 -7.93 0.56
N ILE A 33 -7.25 -8.10 -0.38
CA ILE A 33 -6.99 -7.93 -1.81
C ILE A 33 -6.88 -6.45 -2.20
N GLU A 34 -7.67 -5.57 -1.59
CA GLU A 34 -7.58 -4.12 -1.78
C GLU A 34 -6.29 -3.57 -1.20
N LEU A 35 -5.88 -4.02 -0.02
CA LEU A 35 -4.59 -3.68 0.57
C LEU A 35 -3.43 -4.10 -0.35
N ALA A 36 -3.48 -5.32 -0.91
CA ALA A 36 -2.46 -5.79 -1.83
C ALA A 36 -2.42 -4.98 -3.14
N ALA A 37 -3.59 -4.60 -3.66
CA ALA A 37 -3.69 -3.76 -4.85
C ALA A 37 -3.15 -2.34 -4.58
N LEU A 38 -3.48 -1.75 -3.43
CA LEU A 38 -2.97 -0.46 -2.99
C LEU A 38 -1.45 -0.51 -2.82
N TYR A 39 -0.91 -1.54 -2.17
CA TYR A 39 0.53 -1.76 -2.06
C TYR A 39 1.21 -1.78 -3.44
N GLY A 40 0.70 -2.57 -4.38
CA GLY A 40 1.25 -2.64 -5.74
C GLY A 40 1.12 -1.32 -6.52
N TYR A 41 0.10 -0.51 -6.25
CA TYR A 41 -0.04 0.83 -6.81
C TYR A 41 1.01 1.79 -6.23
N LEU A 42 1.11 1.87 -4.91
CA LEU A 42 2.04 2.78 -4.23
C LEU A 42 3.51 2.40 -4.46
N LYS A 43 3.83 1.10 -4.57
CA LYS A 43 5.17 0.64 -4.96
C LYS A 43 5.56 1.16 -6.33
N ARG A 44 4.66 1.09 -7.30
CA ARG A 44 4.88 1.63 -8.65
C ARG A 44 5.05 3.15 -8.64
N LEU A 45 4.24 3.87 -7.85
CA LEU A 45 4.42 5.33 -7.68
C LEU A 45 5.77 5.70 -7.06
N SER A 46 6.27 4.86 -6.15
CA SER A 46 7.58 5.06 -5.51
C SER A 46 8.78 4.74 -6.42
N GLY A 47 8.54 4.31 -7.65
CA GLY A 47 9.57 3.86 -8.58
C GLY A 47 10.12 2.46 -8.28
N GLY A 48 9.46 1.71 -7.39
CA GLY A 48 9.80 0.33 -7.10
C GLY A 48 9.06 -0.66 -8.00
N THR A 49 9.70 -1.80 -8.31
CA THR A 49 8.99 -2.97 -8.84
C THR A 49 8.17 -3.62 -7.73
N PRO A 50 6.87 -3.90 -7.97
CA PRO A 50 5.95 -4.40 -6.95
C PRO A 50 6.17 -5.87 -6.58
#